data_AF-A0A8I3AN87-F1
#
_entry.id   AF-A0A8I3AN87-F1
#
_cell.length_a   1.000
_cell.length_b   1.000
_cell.length_c   1.000
_cell.angle_alpha   90.00
_cell.angle_beta   90.00
_cell.angle_gamma   90.00
#
_symmetry.space_group_name_H-M   'P 1'
#
loop_
_entity.id
_entity.type
_entity.pdbx_description
1 polymer ?
#
loop_
_entity_poly.entity_id
_entity_poly.type
_entity_poly.pdbx_seq_one_letter_code
_entity_poly.pdbx_strand_id
1 'polypeptide(L)'
;MISQRNALRISCSTLRAPWLPRSVYRPPPPPSPQLNVGYVSSDFNNHPLAHLMQSVFGFHEKNKVKAYCYATTASDGSVHRLQIEREAPVFRDASSWPSDRIVQQIVTDEIHILVNLNGVV
;
A
#
# COMPACT_ATOMS: atom_id res chain seq x y z
N MET A 1 -17.85 -14.69 -26.44
CA MET A 1 -17.39 -13.62 -27.37
C MET A 1 -17.88 -12.21 -26.98
N ILE A 2 -19.03 -12.06 -26.30
CA ILE A 2 -19.56 -10.74 -25.85
C ILE A 2 -18.80 -10.18 -24.63
N SER A 3 -18.39 -11.03 -23.67
CA SER A 3 -17.66 -10.58 -22.47
C SER A 3 -16.30 -9.97 -22.78
N GLN A 4 -15.53 -10.54 -23.71
CA GLN A 4 -14.24 -9.99 -24.13
C GLN A 4 -14.37 -8.63 -24.81
N ARG A 5 -15.38 -8.45 -25.68
CA ARG A 5 -15.63 -7.14 -26.32
C ARG A 5 -16.04 -6.09 -25.29
N ASN A 6 -16.89 -6.44 -24.34
CA ASN A 6 -17.26 -5.53 -23.25
C ASN A 6 -16.05 -5.20 -22.36
N ALA A 7 -15.24 -6.18 -21.98
CA ALA A 7 -14.02 -5.96 -21.20
C ALA A 7 -13.03 -5.04 -21.92
N LEU A 8 -12.76 -5.27 -23.21
CA LEU A 8 -11.90 -4.41 -24.03
C LEU A 8 -12.45 -2.99 -24.12
N ARG A 9 -13.77 -2.83 -24.29
CA ARG A 9 -14.39 -1.51 -24.41
C ARG A 9 -14.29 -0.73 -23.10
N ILE A 10 -14.57 -1.37 -21.97
CA ILE A 10 -14.45 -0.76 -20.63
C ILE A 10 -13.00 -0.38 -20.36
N SER A 11 -12.05 -1.28 -20.59
CA SER A 11 -10.62 -0.98 -20.41
C SER A 11 -10.17 0.17 -21.31
N CYS A 12 -10.56 0.19 -22.58
CA CYS A 12 -10.17 1.25 -23.51
C CYS A 12 -10.79 2.61 -23.15
N SER A 13 -12.06 2.64 -22.71
CA SER A 13 -12.70 3.88 -22.25
C SER A 13 -12.06 4.42 -20.97
N THR A 14 -11.71 3.54 -20.02
CA THR A 14 -11.07 3.93 -18.76
C THR A 14 -9.63 4.40 -18.99
N LEU A 15 -8.86 3.69 -19.84
CA LEU A 15 -7.48 4.05 -20.18
C LEU A 15 -7.37 5.35 -20.99
N ARG A 16 -8.46 5.80 -21.63
CA ARG A 16 -8.55 7.06 -22.38
C ARG A 16 -9.17 8.20 -21.57
N ALA A 17 -9.52 7.96 -20.32
CA ALA A 17 -10.18 8.97 -19.51
C ALA A 17 -9.19 10.13 -19.21
N PRO A 18 -9.62 11.39 -19.30
CA PRO A 18 -8.74 12.56 -19.14
C PRO A 18 -8.18 12.71 -17.73
N TRP A 19 -8.80 12.06 -16.74
CA TRP A 19 -8.35 12.02 -15.35
C TRP A 19 -7.36 10.90 -15.07
N LEU A 20 -7.12 9.99 -16.02
CA LEU A 20 -6.16 8.91 -15.84
C LEU A 20 -4.75 9.43 -16.12
N PRO A 21 -3.79 9.27 -15.19
CA PRO A 21 -2.42 9.70 -15.42
C PRO A 21 -1.82 8.98 -16.63
N ARG A 22 -0.99 9.71 -17.41
CA ARG A 22 -0.32 9.18 -18.61
C ARG A 22 0.58 7.98 -18.32
N SER A 23 1.09 7.89 -17.09
CA SER A 23 1.87 6.76 -16.60
C SER A 23 0.97 5.78 -15.85
N VAL A 24 0.57 4.70 -16.53
CA VAL A 24 -0.02 3.54 -15.87
C VAL A 24 1.12 2.59 -15.51
N TYR A 25 1.31 2.33 -14.22
CA TYR A 25 2.34 1.39 -13.77
C TYR A 25 1.92 -0.04 -14.10
N ARG A 26 2.90 -0.86 -14.48
CA ARG A 26 2.65 -2.29 -14.71
C ARG A 26 2.12 -2.93 -13.43
N PRO A 27 1.09 -3.79 -13.50
CA PRO A 27 0.70 -4.58 -12.35
C PRO A 27 1.88 -5.49 -11.94
N PRO A 28 2.05 -5.76 -10.64
CA PRO A 28 3.02 -6.76 -10.18
C PRO A 28 2.67 -8.14 -10.76
N PRO A 29 3.65 -9.05 -10.86
CA PRO A 29 3.37 -10.44 -11.21
C PRO A 29 2.38 -11.06 -10.20
N PRO A 30 1.70 -12.17 -10.57
CA PRO A 30 0.85 -12.88 -9.62
C PRO A 30 1.62 -13.26 -8.35
N PRO A 31 0.99 -13.18 -7.16
CA PRO A 31 1.67 -13.45 -5.91
C PRO A 31 2.17 -14.90 -5.84
N SER A 32 3.48 -15.06 -5.64
CA SER A 32 4.13 -16.36 -5.47
C SER A 32 5.44 -16.18 -4.69
N PRO A 33 5.61 -16.73 -3.46
CA PRO A 33 4.66 -17.49 -2.63
C PRO A 33 3.76 -16.63 -1.73
N GLN A 34 4.01 -15.31 -1.65
CA GLN A 34 3.36 -14.40 -0.71
C GLN A 34 2.68 -13.23 -1.41
N LEU A 35 1.57 -12.77 -0.83
CA LEU A 35 0.86 -11.56 -1.22
C LEU A 35 1.48 -10.35 -0.50
N ASN A 36 2.09 -9.44 -1.26
CA ASN A 36 2.57 -8.16 -0.73
C ASN A 36 1.41 -7.17 -0.59
N VAL A 37 1.16 -6.70 0.63
CA VAL A 37 0.13 -5.70 0.94
C VAL A 37 0.81 -4.45 1.49
N GLY A 38 0.58 -3.31 0.83
CA GLY A 38 1.12 -2.02 1.22
C GLY A 38 0.09 -1.19 1.97
N TYR A 39 0.48 -0.63 3.09
CA TYR A 39 -0.33 0.23 3.96
C TYR A 39 0.27 1.63 3.94
N VAL A 40 -0.48 2.60 3.43
CA VAL A 40 -0.05 4.00 3.40
C VAL A 40 -0.85 4.75 4.44
N SER A 41 -0.15 5.42 5.37
CA SER A 41 -0.79 6.26 6.39
C SER A 41 0.08 7.45 6.79
N SER A 42 -0.56 8.60 7.02
CA SER A 42 0.00 9.75 7.73
C SER A 42 -0.15 9.59 9.25
N ASP A 43 -1.04 8.72 9.71
CA ASP A 43 -1.41 8.64 11.13
C ASP A 43 -0.82 7.39 11.80
N PHE A 44 0.36 6.96 11.37
CA PHE A 44 1.14 5.98 12.15
C PHE A 44 1.61 6.52 13.51
N ASN A 45 1.35 7.81 13.77
CA ASN A 45 1.58 8.48 15.03
C ASN A 45 0.25 8.53 15.80
N ASN A 46 0.11 7.65 16.79
CA ASN A 46 -0.93 7.69 17.81
C ASN A 46 -2.40 7.67 17.32
N HIS A 47 -2.75 6.77 16.41
CA HIS A 47 -4.14 6.56 15.97
C HIS A 47 -4.68 5.19 16.43
N PRO A 48 -5.96 5.06 16.84
CA PRO A 48 -6.62 3.79 17.22
C PRO A 48 -6.51 2.66 16.17
N LEU A 49 -6.07 2.99 14.96
CA LEU A 49 -5.74 2.04 13.91
C LEU A 49 -4.53 1.17 14.24
N ALA A 50 -3.51 1.68 14.95
CA ALA A 50 -2.33 0.92 15.35
C ALA A 50 -2.74 -0.21 16.31
N HIS A 51 -3.54 0.09 17.34
CA HIS A 51 -4.05 -0.92 18.28
C HIS A 51 -4.91 -2.00 17.58
N LEU A 52 -5.69 -1.64 16.56
CA LEU A 52 -6.51 -2.60 15.80
C LEU A 52 -5.67 -3.43 14.82
N MET A 53 -4.69 -2.82 14.16
CA MET A 53 -3.84 -3.47 13.16
C MET A 53 -2.72 -4.33 13.78
N GLN A 54 -2.29 -4.05 15.01
CA GLN A 54 -1.34 -4.90 15.75
C GLN A 54 -1.82 -6.36 15.86
N SER A 55 -3.11 -6.56 16.15
CA SER A 55 -3.70 -7.90 16.14
C SER A 55 -3.71 -8.50 14.72
N VAL A 56 -4.06 -7.71 13.70
CA VAL A 56 -4.16 -8.17 12.31
C VAL A 56 -2.80 -8.59 11.74
N PHE A 57 -1.74 -7.81 11.96
CA PHE A 57 -0.37 -8.16 11.53
C PHE A 57 0.16 -9.41 12.27
N GLY A 58 -0.22 -9.60 13.53
CA GLY A 58 0.08 -10.82 14.29
C GLY A 58 -0.67 -12.07 13.80
N PHE A 59 -1.89 -11.90 13.26
CA PHE A 59 -2.73 -13.00 12.75
C PHE A 59 -2.48 -13.35 11.28
N HIS A 60 -1.85 -12.48 10.49
CA HIS A 60 -1.45 -12.83 9.14
C HIS A 60 -0.41 -13.95 9.18
N GLU A 61 -0.70 -15.08 8.52
CA GLU A 61 0.33 -16.07 8.23
C GLU A 61 1.44 -15.40 7.41
N LYS A 62 2.58 -15.15 8.05
CA LYS A 62 3.78 -14.53 7.44
C LYS A 62 4.27 -15.26 6.19
N ASN A 63 3.86 -16.52 6.03
CA ASN A 63 4.16 -17.35 4.86
C ASN A 63 3.24 -17.10 3.66
N LYS A 64 2.10 -16.43 3.84
CA LYS A 64 1.11 -16.12 2.80
C LYS A 64 1.00 -14.63 2.51
N VAL A 65 1.21 -13.77 3.49
CA VAL A 65 1.05 -12.31 3.35
C VAL A 65 2.25 -11.58 3.94
N LYS A 66 2.78 -10.63 3.18
CA LYS A 66 3.86 -9.73 3.62
C LYS A 66 3.35 -8.29 3.64
N ALA A 67 3.34 -7.70 4.83
CA ALA A 67 2.90 -6.33 5.05
C ALA A 67 4.05 -5.34 4.88
N TYR A 68 3.79 -4.26 4.14
CA TYR A 68 4.68 -3.12 3.91
C TYR A 68 4.00 -1.87 4.44
N CYS A 69 4.65 -1.13 5.33
CA CYS A 69 4.12 0.11 5.88
C CYS A 69 4.88 1.32 5.31
N TYR A 70 4.16 2.27 4.73
CA TYR A 70 4.70 3.52 4.19
C TYR A 70 4.19 4.70 5.02
N ALA A 71 5.02 5.17 5.94
CA ALA A 71 4.68 6.30 6.78
C ALA A 71 4.99 7.62 6.08
N THR A 72 3.95 8.41 5.80
CA THR A 72 4.11 9.73 5.16
C THR A 72 4.33 10.86 6.16
N THR A 73 4.45 10.54 7.45
CA THR A 73 4.76 11.47 8.55
C THR A 73 6.00 11.04 9.31
N ALA A 74 6.77 12.06 9.72
CA ALA A 74 8.00 11.86 10.47
C ALA A 74 7.70 11.17 11.81
N SER A 75 8.66 10.40 12.30
CA SER A 75 8.54 9.77 13.62
C SER A 75 8.36 10.84 14.69
N ASP A 76 7.32 10.70 15.51
CA ASP A 76 7.09 11.51 16.70
C ASP A 76 7.81 10.95 17.94
N GLY A 77 8.55 9.85 17.78
CA GLY A 77 9.19 9.13 18.88
C GLY A 77 8.21 8.44 19.83
N SER A 78 6.93 8.34 19.47
CA SER A 78 5.92 7.70 20.30
C SER A 78 6.18 6.20 20.44
N VAL A 79 5.75 5.64 21.58
CA VAL A 79 5.85 4.20 21.85
C VAL A 79 5.11 3.39 20.78
N HIS A 80 3.98 3.89 20.28
CA HIS A 80 3.22 3.26 19.20
C HIS A 80 4.01 3.20 17.90
N ARG A 81 4.66 4.30 17.51
CA ARG A 81 5.50 4.34 16.30
C ARG A 81 6.63 3.32 16.37
N LEU A 82 7.35 3.27 17.49
CA LEU A 82 8.41 2.29 17.73
C LEU A 82 7.91 0.85 17.72
N GLN A 83 6.69 0.61 18.21
CA GLN A 83 6.09 -0.71 18.20
C GLN A 83 5.72 -1.15 16.78
N ILE A 84 5.13 -0.27 15.97
CA ILE A 84 4.82 -0.54 14.56
C ILE A 84 6.09 -0.83 13.77
N GLU A 85 7.16 -0.05 13.97
CA GLU A 85 8.47 -0.28 13.34
C GLU A 85 9.07 -1.65 13.69
N ARG A 86 8.80 -2.16 14.90
CA ARG A 86 9.26 -3.48 15.35
C ARG A 86 8.40 -4.63 14.84
N GLU A 87 7.09 -4.43 14.76
CA GLU A 87 6.14 -5.49 14.41
C GLU A 87 5.89 -5.61 12.90
N ALA A 88 6.01 -4.50 12.16
CA ALA A 88 5.87 -4.49 10.72
C ALA A 88 7.04 -5.24 10.06
N PRO A 89 6.77 -6.23 9.17
CA PRO A 89 7.84 -6.94 8.46
C PRO A 89 8.73 -6.01 7.63
N VAL A 90 8.14 -4.97 7.03
CA VAL A 90 8.85 -3.93 6.29
C VAL A 90 8.23 -2.58 6.65
N PHE A 91 9.03 -1.72 7.26
CA PHE A 91 8.66 -0.34 7.56
C PHE A 91 9.49 0.63 6.72
N ARG A 92 8.83 1.55 6.02
CA ARG A 92 9.44 2.59 5.20
C ARG A 92 9.02 3.96 5.74
N ASP A 93 9.97 4.72 6.24
CA ASP A 93 9.76 6.14 6.52
C ASP A 93 9.81 6.93 5.20
N ALA A 94 8.63 7.29 4.71
CA ALA A 94 8.42 8.05 3.49
C ALA A 94 8.06 9.52 3.77
N SER A 95 8.23 10.00 5.01
CA SER A 95 7.87 11.35 5.43
C SER A 95 8.62 12.46 4.68
N SER A 96 9.86 12.17 4.29
CA SER A 96 10.72 13.07 3.52
C SER A 96 10.67 12.82 2.01
N TRP A 97 9.86 11.86 1.55
CA TRP A 97 9.86 11.44 0.16
C TRP A 97 8.85 12.23 -0.67
N PRO A 98 9.21 12.68 -1.89
CA PRO A 98 8.23 13.18 -2.83
C PRO A 98 7.30 12.05 -3.28
N SER A 99 6.08 12.41 -3.69
CA SER A 99 5.06 11.45 -4.14
C SER A 99 5.58 10.47 -5.20
N ASP A 100 6.36 10.95 -6.16
CA ASP A 100 6.89 10.13 -7.25
C ASP A 100 7.82 9.04 -6.74
N ARG A 101 8.61 9.33 -5.70
CA ARG A 101 9.50 8.35 -5.06
C ARG A 101 8.71 7.29 -4.30
N ILE A 102 7.62 7.69 -3.62
CA ILE A 102 6.73 6.74 -2.94
C ILE A 102 6.14 5.76 -3.96
N VAL A 103 5.66 6.28 -5.09
CA VAL A 103 5.08 5.45 -6.15
C VAL A 103 6.13 4.51 -6.74
N GLN A 104 7.34 5.00 -7.04
CA GLN A 104 8.45 4.15 -7.49
C GLN A 104 8.79 3.05 -6.48
N GLN A 105 8.75 3.37 -5.18
CA GLN A 105 9.01 2.39 -4.14
C GLN A 105 7.91 1.32 -4.07
N ILE A 106 6.63 1.70 -4.16
CA ILE A 106 5.49 0.77 -4.19
C ILE A 106 5.60 -0.20 -5.37
N VAL A 107 6.02 0.30 -6.54
CA VAL A 107 6.24 -0.53 -7.73
C VAL A 107 7.43 -1.47 -7.52
N THR A 108 8.52 -0.98 -6.92
CA THR A 108 9.72 -1.77 -6.64
C THR A 108 9.48 -2.85 -5.59
N ASP A 109 8.65 -2.57 -4.59
CA ASP A 109 8.26 -3.54 -3.56
C ASP A 109 7.20 -4.53 -4.07
N GLU A 110 6.76 -4.42 -5.33
CA GLU A 110 5.76 -5.27 -5.98
C GLU A 110 4.49 -5.43 -5.15
N ILE A 111 3.94 -4.30 -4.68
CA ILE A 111 2.72 -4.28 -3.87
C ILE A 111 1.51 -4.71 -4.72
N HIS A 112 0.84 -5.78 -4.30
CA HIS A 112 -0.34 -6.31 -4.99
C HIS A 112 -1.61 -5.57 -4.56
N ILE A 113 -1.72 -5.26 -3.26
CA ILE A 113 -2.86 -4.54 -2.69
C ILE A 113 -2.32 -3.33 -1.94
N LEU A 114 -2.69 -2.14 -2.38
CA LEU A 114 -2.37 -0.90 -1.67
C LEU A 114 -3.61 -0.43 -0.90
N VAL A 115 -3.47 -0.32 0.42
CA VAL A 115 -4.50 0.14 1.34
C VAL A 115 -4.14 1.56 1.78
N ASN A 116 -4.98 2.51 1.41
CA ASN A 116 -4.91 3.86 1.96
C ASN A 116 -5.65 3.88 3.31
N LEU A 117 -4.92 4.18 4.37
CA LEU A 117 -5.45 4.27 5.73
C LEU A 117 -5.67 5.71 6.18
N ASN A 118 -5.34 6.70 5.34
CA ASN A 118 -5.70 8.08 5.58
C ASN A 118 -7.21 8.22 5.47
N GLY A 119 -7.85 8.45 6.62
CA GLY A 119 -9.24 8.88 6.64
C GLY A 119 -9.35 10.23 5.95
N VAL A 120 -10.38 10.42 5.13
CA VAL A 120 -10.81 11.78 4.80
C VAL A 120 -11.41 12.31 6.09
N VAL A 121 -10.71 13.23 6.77
CA VAL A 121 -11.30 14.01 7.87
C VAL A 121 -12.07 15.17 7.27
#